data_AF-A0AA43BAV3-F1
#
_entry.id   AF-A0AA43BAV3-F1
#
_cell.length_a   1.000
_cell.length_b   1.000
_cell.length_c   1.000
_cell.angle_alpha   90.00
_cell.angle_beta   90.00
_cell.angle_gamma   90.00
#
_symmetry.space_group_name_H-M   'P 1'
#
loop_
_entity.id
_entity.type
_entity.pdbx_description
1 polymer ?
#
loop_
_entity_poly.entity_id
_entity_poly.type
_entity_poly.pdbx_seq_one_letter_code
_entity_poly.pdbx_strand_id
1 'polypeptide(L)'
;PLCRYRHKVHWTGHPDRLARSFGKRFGDQAYVFEELVAELTAALVGADVGLPTTHLDDHAAYIGSWLAILRRDNRALLTAAARAEEAAGYLLRATGLAREDVDEQAAA
;
A
#
# COMPACT_ATOMS: atom_id res chain seq x y z
N PRO A 1 5.24 10.70 -11.02
CA PRO A 1 5.03 11.37 -9.72
C PRO A 1 4.61 10.41 -8.58
N LEU A 2 3.90 9.30 -8.89
CA LEU A 2 3.67 8.17 -7.97
C LEU A 2 4.93 7.29 -7.74
N CYS A 3 5.79 7.11 -8.74
CA CYS A 3 7.07 6.39 -8.59
C CYS A 3 8.02 6.97 -7.52
N ARG A 4 7.86 8.25 -7.14
CA ARG A 4 8.63 8.88 -6.05
C ARG A 4 8.14 8.46 -4.67
N TYR A 5 6.86 8.11 -4.52
CA TYR A 5 6.27 7.68 -3.25
C TYR A 5 6.48 6.18 -3.01
N ARG A 6 6.49 5.35 -4.06
CA ARG A 6 6.75 3.91 -3.95
C ARG A 6 8.01 3.55 -3.13
N HIS A 7 9.13 4.24 -3.38
CA HIS A 7 10.37 4.06 -2.62
C HIS A 7 10.22 4.41 -1.13
N LYS A 8 9.41 5.42 -0.79
CA LYS A 8 9.09 5.78 0.60
C LYS A 8 8.18 4.74 1.26
N VAL A 9 7.35 4.04 0.48
CA VAL A 9 6.54 2.94 1.03
C VAL A 9 7.39 1.71 1.33
N HIS A 10 8.34 1.33 0.47
CA HIS A 10 9.27 0.24 0.79
C HIS A 10 10.08 0.52 2.05
N TRP A 11 10.40 1.79 2.32
CA TRP A 11 11.00 2.19 3.58
C TRP A 11 10.14 1.71 4.77
N THR A 12 8.82 1.90 4.76
CA THR A 12 7.95 1.44 5.87
C THR A 12 7.97 -0.07 6.11
N GLY A 13 8.34 -0.89 5.13
CA GLY A 13 8.41 -2.35 5.23
C GLY A 13 9.61 -2.90 6.01
N HIS A 14 10.57 -2.05 6.41
CA HIS A 14 11.76 -2.46 7.16
C HIS A 14 11.40 -3.16 8.49
N PRO A 15 12.21 -4.15 8.94
CA PRO A 15 11.97 -4.88 10.19
C PRO A 15 11.74 -4.00 11.43
N ASP A 16 12.47 -2.88 11.54
CA ASP A 16 12.33 -1.95 12.67
C ASP A 16 11.09 -1.03 12.58
N ARG A 17 10.24 -1.22 11.57
CA ARG A 17 9.03 -0.41 11.32
C ARG A 17 7.78 -1.30 11.27
N LEU A 18 7.25 -1.58 10.08
CA LEU A 18 6.06 -2.43 9.92
C LEU A 18 6.40 -3.91 9.69
N ALA A 19 7.69 -4.24 9.60
CA ALA A 19 8.18 -5.62 9.51
C ALA A 19 7.40 -6.49 8.51
N ARG A 20 7.07 -5.93 7.34
CA ARG A 20 6.22 -6.62 6.36
C ARG A 20 7.00 -7.78 5.74
N SER A 21 6.67 -8.99 6.19
CA SER A 21 7.13 -10.23 5.58
C SER A 21 5.94 -11.08 5.18
N PHE A 22 5.88 -11.47 3.90
CA PHE A 22 4.72 -12.18 3.33
C PHE A 22 4.85 -13.72 3.39
N GLY A 23 5.95 -14.21 3.96
CA GLY A 23 6.18 -15.62 4.26
C GLY A 23 5.96 -16.56 3.07
N LYS A 24 5.67 -17.84 3.38
CA LYS A 24 5.42 -18.87 2.37
C LYS A 24 4.08 -18.73 1.63
N ARG A 25 3.16 -17.89 2.12
CA ARG A 25 1.82 -17.73 1.52
C ARG A 25 1.89 -17.18 0.10
N PHE A 26 2.82 -16.27 -0.14
CA PHE A 26 3.03 -15.67 -1.46
C PHE A 26 4.31 -16.17 -2.15
N GLY A 27 5.25 -16.78 -1.40
CA GLY A 27 6.44 -17.44 -1.97
C GLY A 27 7.24 -16.51 -2.87
N ASP A 28 7.58 -16.95 -4.09
CA ASP A 28 8.32 -16.15 -5.09
C ASP A 28 7.55 -14.89 -5.55
N GLN A 29 6.23 -14.84 -5.32
CA GLN A 29 5.40 -13.68 -5.62
C GLN A 29 5.36 -12.66 -4.47
N ALA A 30 6.07 -12.90 -3.36
CA ALA A 30 6.14 -11.96 -2.25
C ALA A 30 6.68 -10.58 -2.66
N TYR A 31 7.61 -10.54 -3.62
CA TYR A 31 8.10 -9.29 -4.20
C TYR A 31 7.00 -8.53 -4.95
N VAL A 32 6.27 -9.22 -5.84
CA VAL A 32 5.15 -8.64 -6.61
C VAL A 32 4.02 -8.20 -5.67
N PHE A 33 3.81 -8.91 -4.57
CA PHE A 33 2.83 -8.55 -3.55
C PHE A 33 3.25 -7.30 -2.75
N GLU A 34 4.53 -7.16 -2.40
CA GLU A 34 5.03 -5.92 -1.76
C GLU A 34 4.91 -4.73 -2.72
N GLU A 35 5.15 -4.91 -4.02
CA GLU A 35 4.92 -3.87 -5.03
C GLU A 35 3.42 -3.48 -5.11
N LEU A 36 2.51 -4.44 -5.03
CA LEU A 36 1.07 -4.16 -4.95
C LEU A 36 0.72 -3.33 -3.70
N VAL A 37 1.25 -3.72 -2.53
CA VAL A 37 1.05 -2.97 -1.28
C VAL A 37 1.64 -1.57 -1.39
N ALA A 38 2.81 -1.42 -2.01
CA ALA A 38 3.49 -0.14 -2.18
C ALA A 38 2.71 0.81 -3.09
N GLU A 39 2.18 0.32 -4.20
CA GLU A 39 1.36 1.10 -5.13
C GLU A 39 0.02 1.51 -4.50
N LEU A 40 -0.67 0.59 -3.82
CA LEU A 40 -1.89 0.91 -3.09
C LEU A 40 -1.65 1.97 -2.01
N THR A 41 -0.55 1.87 -1.26
CA THR A 41 -0.20 2.86 -0.24
C THR A 41 0.07 4.24 -0.86
N ALA A 42 0.78 4.28 -1.99
CA ALA A 42 1.06 5.53 -2.69
C ALA A 42 -0.22 6.18 -3.21
N ALA A 43 -1.18 5.39 -3.68
CA ALA A 43 -2.50 5.87 -4.09
C ALA A 43 -3.31 6.43 -2.90
N LEU A 44 -3.34 5.71 -1.76
CA LEU A 44 -4.02 6.15 -0.54
C LEU A 44 -3.43 7.46 0.01
N VAL A 45 -2.11 7.51 0.20
CA VAL A 45 -1.43 8.73 0.65
C VAL A 45 -1.63 9.87 -0.35
N GLY A 46 -1.57 9.57 -1.65
CA GLY A 46 -1.82 10.55 -2.71
C GLY A 46 -3.21 11.16 -2.63
N ALA A 47 -4.24 10.34 -2.36
CA ALA A 47 -5.60 10.82 -2.14
C ALA A 47 -5.70 11.69 -0.88
N ASP A 48 -5.07 11.27 0.23
CA ASP A 48 -5.13 11.99 1.50
C ASP A 48 -4.46 13.37 1.46
N VAL A 49 -3.35 13.50 0.70
CA VAL A 49 -2.65 14.78 0.54
C VAL A 49 -3.12 15.59 -0.66
N GLY A 50 -4.16 15.14 -1.38
CA GLY A 50 -4.75 15.85 -2.52
C GLY A 50 -3.84 15.91 -3.75
N LEU A 51 -2.93 14.94 -3.93
CA LEU A 51 -2.05 14.90 -5.09
C LEU A 51 -2.85 14.53 -6.36
N PRO A 52 -2.61 15.23 -7.48
CA PRO A 52 -3.26 14.90 -8.74
C PRO A 52 -2.85 13.51 -9.22
N THR A 53 -3.86 12.67 -9.48
CA THR A 53 -3.73 11.29 -9.98
C THR A 53 -3.54 11.22 -11.50
N THR A 54 -3.26 12.34 -12.16
CA THR A 54 -3.24 12.49 -13.63
C THR A 54 -2.06 11.83 -14.35
N HIS A 55 -1.25 11.02 -13.68
CA HIS A 55 -0.08 10.34 -14.27
C HIS A 55 -0.12 8.82 -14.10
N LEU A 56 -1.30 8.22 -14.30
CA LEU A 56 -1.55 6.78 -14.20
C LEU A 56 -1.15 6.01 -15.49
N ASP A 57 -0.32 6.58 -16.36
CA ASP A 57 -0.07 6.03 -17.70
C ASP A 57 0.79 4.75 -17.70
N ASP A 58 1.35 4.33 -16.55
CA ASP A 58 2.30 3.20 -16.45
C ASP A 58 1.79 2.01 -15.60
N HIS A 59 0.52 2.01 -15.17
CA HIS A 59 -0.02 0.94 -14.30
C HIS A 59 -0.42 -0.35 -15.03
N ALA A 60 -0.59 -0.31 -16.35
CA ALA A 60 -1.09 -1.44 -17.13
C ALA A 60 -0.16 -2.67 -17.08
N ALA A 61 1.17 -2.46 -17.05
CA ALA A 61 2.15 -3.54 -16.99
C ALA A 61 2.11 -4.31 -15.67
N TYR A 62 1.72 -3.65 -14.56
CA TYR A 62 1.69 -4.23 -13.22
C TYR A 62 0.33 -4.85 -12.86
N ILE A 63 -0.76 -4.36 -13.46
CA ILE A 63 -2.09 -4.96 -13.32
C ILE A 63 -2.09 -6.44 -13.76
N GLY A 64 -1.33 -6.78 -14.82
CA GLY A 64 -1.23 -8.16 -15.30
C GLY A 64 -0.65 -9.13 -14.27
N SER A 65 0.42 -8.75 -13.56
CA SER A 65 1.05 -9.59 -12.54
C SER A 65 0.22 -9.65 -11.25
N TRP A 66 -0.47 -8.56 -10.89
CA TRP A 66 -1.40 -8.56 -9.76
C TRP A 66 -2.63 -9.42 -10.02
N LEU A 67 -3.19 -9.41 -11.24
CA LEU A 67 -4.31 -10.27 -11.62
C LEU A 67 -4.00 -11.76 -11.44
N ALA A 68 -2.75 -12.18 -11.68
CA ALA A 68 -2.34 -13.56 -11.44
C ALA A 68 -2.39 -13.93 -9.94
N ILE A 69 -1.98 -13.03 -9.06
CA ILE A 69 -2.07 -13.20 -7.60
C ILE A 69 -3.54 -13.22 -7.15
N LEU A 70 -4.34 -12.27 -7.66
CA LEU A 70 -5.76 -12.14 -7.30
C LEU A 70 -6.59 -13.35 -7.75
N ARG A 71 -6.31 -13.91 -8.93
CA ARG A 71 -6.95 -15.15 -9.40
C ARG A 71 -6.60 -16.36 -8.54
N ARG A 72 -5.42 -16.37 -7.91
CA ARG A 72 -4.96 -17.46 -7.05
C ARG A 72 -5.52 -17.35 -5.64
N ASP A 73 -5.67 -16.13 -5.11
CA ASP A 73 -6.21 -15.86 -3.78
C ASP A 73 -7.06 -14.58 -3.79
N ASN A 74 -8.38 -14.74 -3.78
CA ASN A 74 -9.32 -13.62 -3.72
C ASN A 74 -9.16 -12.77 -2.44
N ARG A 75 -8.60 -13.33 -1.36
CA ARG A 75 -8.33 -12.61 -0.10
C ARG A 75 -7.00 -11.85 -0.15
N ALA A 76 -6.18 -12.06 -1.18
CA ALA A 76 -4.92 -11.33 -1.37
C ALA A 76 -5.16 -9.83 -1.53
N LEU A 77 -6.24 -9.42 -2.22
CA LEU A 77 -6.58 -8.00 -2.36
C LEU A 77 -6.88 -7.35 -1.02
N LEU A 78 -7.74 -7.97 -0.21
CA LEU A 78 -8.10 -7.47 1.12
C LEU A 78 -6.87 -7.43 2.04
N THR A 79 -6.00 -8.43 1.93
CA THR A 79 -4.74 -8.45 2.68
C THR A 79 -3.81 -7.32 2.24
N ALA A 80 -3.69 -7.07 0.93
CA ALA A 80 -2.86 -5.99 0.39
C ALA A 80 -3.41 -4.62 0.80
N ALA A 81 -4.73 -4.43 0.73
CA ALA A 81 -5.41 -3.21 1.15
C ALA A 81 -5.18 -2.92 2.64
N ALA A 82 -5.39 -3.90 3.53
CA ALA A 82 -5.17 -3.73 4.96
C ALA A 82 -3.72 -3.34 5.30
N ARG A 83 -2.74 -3.92 4.58
CA ARG A 83 -1.32 -3.57 4.74
C ARG A 83 -0.99 -2.20 4.17
N ALA A 84 -1.66 -1.81 3.10
CA ALA A 84 -1.49 -0.49 2.50
C ALA A 84 -2.07 0.61 3.40
N GLU A 85 -3.22 0.38 4.04
CA GLU A 85 -3.79 1.31 5.03
C GLU A 85 -2.86 1.48 6.25
N GLU A 86 -2.33 0.38 6.77
CA GLU A 86 -1.36 0.42 7.88
C GLU A 86 -0.11 1.24 7.50
N ALA A 87 0.40 1.05 6.28
CA ALA A 87 1.54 1.79 5.75
C ALA A 87 1.23 3.27 5.50
N ALA A 88 0.06 3.58 4.95
CA ALA A 88 -0.39 4.94 4.69
C ALA A 88 -0.54 5.71 6.01
N GLY A 89 -1.24 5.12 6.99
CA GLY A 89 -1.39 5.70 8.32
C GLY A 89 -0.04 5.92 9.03
N TYR A 90 0.90 4.98 8.89
CA TYR A 90 2.26 5.16 9.42
C TYR A 90 2.99 6.34 8.75
N LEU A 91 2.90 6.48 7.43
CA LEU A 91 3.54 7.58 6.69
C LEU A 91 2.93 8.94 7.04
N LEU A 92 1.60 9.02 7.14
CA LEU A 92 0.91 10.26 7.47
C LEU A 92 1.24 10.70 8.91
N ARG A 93 1.26 9.77 9.87
CA ARG A 93 1.70 10.06 11.25
C ARG A 93 3.16 10.49 11.30
N ALA A 94 4.05 9.78 10.60
CA ALA A 94 5.48 10.11 10.57
C ALA A 94 5.78 11.45 9.90
N THR A 95 4.90 11.93 9.01
CA THR A 95 5.06 13.22 8.31
C THR A 95 4.27 14.36 8.95
N GLY A 96 3.49 14.10 10.01
CA GLY A 96 2.60 15.09 10.63
C GLY A 96 1.44 15.53 9.73
N LEU A 97 1.15 14.76 8.67
CA LEU A 97 0.07 15.00 7.71
C LEU A 97 -1.16 14.13 8.00
N ALA A 98 -1.19 13.45 9.15
CA ALA A 98 -2.38 12.74 9.59
C ALA A 98 -3.55 13.72 9.68
N ARG A 99 -4.67 13.38 9.03
CA ARG A 99 -5.92 14.12 9.21
C ARG A 99 -6.33 14.00 10.68
N GLU A 100 -6.50 15.12 11.37
CA GLU A 100 -7.21 15.15 12.65
C GLU A 100 -8.71 15.06 12.34
N ASP A 101 -9.27 13.85 12.16
CA ASP A 101 -10.71 13.53 12.04
C ASP A 101 -10.81 11.98 11.85
N VAL A 102 -11.48 11.11 12.63
CA VAL A 102 -12.52 11.23 13.66
C VAL A 102 -12.36 10.07 14.68
N ASP A 103 -12.47 10.38 15.96
CA ASP A 103 -12.61 9.44 17.09
C ASP A 103 -14.02 8.80 17.09
N GLU A 104 -14.50 8.31 15.94
CA GLU A 104 -15.89 7.82 15.74
C GLU A 104 -15.91 6.39 15.17
N GLN A 105 -15.19 5.48 15.81
CA GLN A 105 -15.42 4.03 15.64
C GLN A 105 -15.09 3.18 16.89
N ALA A 106 -14.95 3.79 18.07
CA ALA A 106 -14.84 3.08 19.35
C ALA A 106 -16.08 3.22 20.25
N ALA A 107 -17.19 3.78 19.74
CA ALA A 107 -18.45 3.91 20.46
C ALA A 107 -19.64 3.55 19.56
N ALA A 108 -19.83 2.26 19.30
CA ALA A 108 -21.11 1.66 18.88
C ALA A 108 -21.15 0.18 19.28
#